data_AF-A0A7J4NT57-F1
#
_entry.id   AF-A0A7J4NT57-F1
#
_cell.length_a   1.000
_cell.length_b   1.000
_cell.length_c   1.000
_cell.angle_alpha   90.00
_cell.angle_beta   90.00
_cell.angle_gamma   90.00
#
_symmetry.space_group_name_H-M   'P 1'
#
loop_
_entity.id
_entity.type
_entity.pdbx_description
1 polymer ?
#
loop_
_entity_poly.entity_id
_entity_poly.type
_entity_poly.pdbx_seq_one_letter_code
_entity_poly.pdbx_strand_id
1 'polypeptide(L)'
;MFKMLKLWKNESARVPLTIIGILFLLISTAVSIHITQMDLEMAQSRQPVGNVKGADDAFSFFISDMANAINYAAMDALQQMGETPVIDPDPGSQYNPGGGQIDVAEFNKNWAKGMTMHHLNNYIESNFMYNRFD
;
A
#
# COMPACT_ATOMS: atom_id res chain seq x y z
N MET A 1 -35.23 10.76 -36.06
CA MET A 1 -34.35 11.83 -35.54
C MET A 1 -35.18 12.93 -34.84
N PHE A 2 -36.05 12.59 -33.87
CA PHE A 2 -36.99 13.58 -33.27
C PHE A 2 -37.29 13.36 -31.77
N LYS A 3 -36.45 12.58 -31.07
CA LYS A 3 -36.60 12.32 -29.62
C LYS A 3 -35.69 13.19 -28.75
N MET A 4 -34.50 13.58 -29.22
CA MET A 4 -33.59 14.46 -28.48
C MET A 4 -34.13 15.89 -28.32
N LEU A 5 -34.87 16.42 -29.32
CA LEU A 5 -35.43 17.78 -29.25
C LEU A 5 -36.56 17.95 -28.22
N LYS A 6 -37.19 16.87 -27.75
CA LYS A 6 -38.31 16.96 -26.79
C LYS A 6 -37.86 17.16 -25.34
N LEU A 7 -36.61 16.82 -25.01
CA LEU A 7 -36.03 17.02 -23.67
C LEU A 7 -35.75 18.49 -23.36
N TRP A 8 -35.45 19.30 -24.39
CA TRP A 8 -35.10 20.71 -24.23
C TRP A 8 -36.31 21.64 -24.02
N LYS A 9 -37.54 21.15 -24.24
CA LYS A 9 -38.76 21.97 -24.18
C LYS A 9 -39.58 21.77 -22.89
N ASN A 10 -39.27 20.76 -22.08
CA ASN A 10 -39.97 20.46 -20.83
C ASN A 10 -39.20 21.01 -19.62
N GLU A 11 -39.71 22.09 -19.04
CA GLU A 11 -39.11 22.78 -17.90
C GLU A 11 -38.97 21.87 -16.67
N SER A 12 -39.95 20.99 -16.43
CA SER A 12 -39.93 20.00 -15.34
C SER A 12 -38.85 18.92 -15.46
N ALA A 13 -38.38 18.62 -16.68
CA ALA A 13 -37.31 17.63 -16.92
C ALA A 13 -35.91 18.25 -16.89
N ARG A 14 -35.81 19.56 -17.09
CA ARG A 14 -34.55 20.31 -17.10
C ARG A 14 -33.95 20.46 -15.70
N VAL A 15 -34.79 20.72 -14.70
CA VAL A 15 -34.37 20.90 -13.31
C VAL A 15 -33.63 19.67 -12.77
N PRO A 16 -34.18 18.44 -12.78
CA PRO A 16 -33.48 17.27 -12.27
C PRO A 16 -32.22 16.92 -13.09
N LEU A 17 -32.25 17.08 -14.41
CA LEU A 17 -31.08 16.84 -15.26
C LEU A 17 -29.93 17.81 -14.96
N THR A 18 -30.26 19.07 -14.68
CA THR A 18 -29.27 20.10 -14.31
C THR A 18 -28.64 19.80 -12.95
N ILE A 19 -29.44 19.34 -11.98
CA ILE A 19 -28.94 18.95 -10.65
C ILE A 19 -27.96 17.76 -10.75
N ILE A 20 -28.29 16.74 -11.55
CA ILE A 20 -27.41 15.60 -11.79
C ILE A 20 -26.09 16.07 -12.45
N GLY A 21 -26.17 16.95 -13.45
CA GLY A 21 -24.98 17.52 -14.11
C GLY A 21 -24.08 18.29 -13.15
N ILE A 22 -24.66 19.08 -12.24
CA ILE A 22 -23.91 19.81 -11.20
C ILE A 22 -23.25 18.83 -10.23
N LEU A 23 -23.97 17.77 -9.81
CA LEU A 23 -23.40 16.74 -8.94
C LEU A 23 -22.19 16.05 -9.59
N PHE A 24 -22.29 15.69 -10.86
CA PHE A 24 -21.16 15.11 -11.61
C PHE A 24 -19.97 16.07 -11.71
N LEU A 25 -20.21 17.37 -11.91
CA LEU A 25 -19.14 18.37 -11.92
C LEU A 25 -18.44 18.48 -10.56
N LEU A 26 -19.20 18.45 -9.46
CA LEU A 26 -18.64 18.51 -8.11
C LEU A 26 -17.83 17.26 -7.77
N ILE A 27 -18.36 16.07 -8.08
CA ILE A 27 -17.64 14.80 -7.89
C ILE A 27 -16.39 14.78 -8.77
N SER A 28 -16.48 15.19 -10.03
CA SER A 28 -15.34 15.26 -10.94
C SER A 28 -14.26 16.22 -10.43
N THR A 29 -14.65 17.34 -9.84
CA THR A 29 -13.71 18.32 -9.30
C THR A 29 -13.03 17.79 -8.04
N ALA A 30 -13.78 17.16 -7.13
CA ALA A 30 -13.22 16.55 -5.92
C ALA A 30 -12.26 15.40 -6.25
N VAL A 31 -12.63 14.52 -7.19
CA VAL A 31 -11.77 13.44 -7.69
C VAL A 31 -10.53 14.01 -8.38
N SER A 32 -10.69 15.05 -9.21
CA SER A 32 -9.57 15.72 -9.87
C SER A 32 -8.59 16.32 -8.86
N ILE A 33 -9.07 16.97 -7.80
CA ILE A 33 -8.22 17.51 -6.72
C ILE A 33 -7.47 16.38 -6.02
N HIS A 34 -8.13 15.27 -5.70
CA HIS A 34 -7.50 14.14 -5.02
C HIS A 34 -6.43 13.47 -5.88
N ILE A 35 -6.71 13.26 -7.17
CA ILE A 35 -5.75 12.75 -8.14
C ILE A 35 -4.58 13.73 -8.30
N THR A 36 -4.86 15.03 -8.40
CA THR A 36 -3.84 16.08 -8.53
C THR A 36 -2.95 16.16 -7.29
N GLN A 37 -3.49 15.94 -6.09
CA GLN A 37 -2.71 15.89 -4.85
C GLN A 37 -1.81 14.66 -4.80
N MET A 38 -2.31 13.50 -5.19
CA MET A 38 -1.52 12.28 -5.32
C MET A 38 -0.41 12.43 -6.39
N ASP A 39 -0.73 13.05 -7.53
CA ASP A 39 0.24 13.37 -8.58
C ASP A 39 1.26 14.41 -8.11
N LEU A 40 0.87 15.38 -7.27
CA LEU A 40 1.77 16.37 -6.67
C LEU A 40 2.70 15.74 -5.63
N GLU A 41 2.21 14.84 -4.77
CA GLU A 41 3.04 14.08 -3.83
C GLU A 41 4.01 13.15 -4.57
N MET A 42 3.56 12.56 -5.68
CA MET A 42 4.39 11.74 -6.56
C MET A 42 5.38 12.57 -7.39
N ALA A 43 5.04 13.81 -7.78
CA ALA A 43 5.91 14.73 -8.51
C ALA A 43 6.90 15.46 -7.58
N GLN A 44 6.54 15.72 -6.32
CA GLN A 44 7.46 16.25 -5.32
C GLN A 44 8.47 15.20 -4.87
N SER A 45 8.11 13.91 -4.90
CA SER A 45 9.06 12.80 -4.73
C SER A 45 9.84 12.46 -6.00
N ARG A 46 9.47 13.03 -7.16
CA ARG A 46 10.16 12.86 -8.44
C ARG A 46 10.29 14.19 -9.18
N GLN A 47 11.27 15.05 -8.91
CA GLN A 47 11.92 15.84 -9.98
C GLN A 47 13.36 16.25 -9.58
N PRO A 48 14.32 16.37 -10.54
CA PRO A 48 14.11 16.40 -12.00
C PRO A 48 15.02 15.47 -12.84
N VAL A 49 14.74 15.50 -14.15
CA VAL A 49 15.62 15.23 -15.32
C VAL A 49 15.54 13.84 -15.99
N GLY A 50 14.82 13.82 -17.12
CA GLY A 50 15.29 13.25 -18.39
C GLY A 50 15.27 11.72 -18.57
N ASN A 51 14.38 11.22 -19.45
CA ASN A 51 14.47 9.93 -20.15
C ASN A 51 15.11 8.76 -19.36
N VAL A 52 14.36 8.06 -18.51
CA VAL A 52 14.94 6.92 -17.77
C VAL A 52 14.12 5.63 -17.90
N LYS A 53 14.10 5.05 -19.10
CA LYS A 53 13.73 3.63 -19.27
C LYS A 53 14.53 2.72 -18.32
N GLY A 54 15.81 3.05 -18.08
CA GLY A 54 16.68 2.29 -17.18
C GLY A 54 16.34 2.39 -15.69
N ALA A 55 15.70 3.47 -15.21
CA ALA A 55 15.35 3.59 -13.79
C ALA A 55 14.05 2.87 -13.50
N ASP A 56 13.06 2.97 -14.40
CA ASP A 56 11.83 2.18 -14.27
C ASP A 56 12.14 0.67 -14.31
N ASP A 57 13.05 0.24 -15.19
CA ASP A 57 13.52 -1.15 -15.24
C ASP A 57 14.31 -1.53 -13.96
N ALA A 58 15.22 -0.68 -13.48
CA ALA A 58 15.95 -0.92 -12.23
C ALA A 58 15.03 -0.98 -11.00
N PHE A 59 14.00 -0.13 -10.94
CA PHE A 59 12.97 -0.17 -9.90
C PHE A 59 12.15 -1.45 -9.98
N SER A 60 11.82 -1.93 -11.18
CA SER A 60 11.10 -3.20 -11.35
C SER A 60 11.92 -4.39 -10.84
N PHE A 61 13.23 -4.41 -11.10
CA PHE A 61 14.13 -5.42 -10.55
C PHE A 61 14.25 -5.32 -9.03
N PHE A 62 14.38 -4.10 -8.50
CA PHE A 62 14.40 -3.87 -7.06
C PHE A 62 13.11 -4.34 -6.37
N ILE A 63 11.94 -4.08 -6.95
CA ILE A 63 10.65 -4.57 -6.43
C ILE A 63 10.62 -6.09 -6.41
N SER A 64 11.08 -6.74 -7.50
CA SER A 64 11.14 -8.20 -7.58
C SER A 64 12.10 -8.80 -6.55
N ASP A 65 13.26 -8.19 -6.36
CA ASP A 65 14.27 -8.63 -5.40
C ASP A 65 13.77 -8.49 -3.97
N MET A 66 13.16 -7.35 -3.64
CA MET A 66 12.48 -7.13 -2.36
C MET A 66 11.35 -8.13 -2.11
N ALA A 67 10.52 -8.42 -3.11
CA ALA A 67 9.44 -9.40 -2.97
C ALA A 67 9.99 -10.79 -2.63
N ASN A 68 11.07 -11.21 -3.28
CA ASN A 68 11.77 -12.45 -2.97
C ASN A 68 12.36 -12.44 -1.55
N ALA A 69 13.03 -11.35 -1.18
CA ALA A 69 13.62 -11.20 0.16
C ALA A 69 12.55 -11.30 1.27
N ILE A 70 11.41 -10.63 1.09
CA ILE A 70 10.27 -10.70 2.01
C ILE A 70 9.72 -12.13 2.07
N ASN A 71 9.56 -12.81 0.93
CA ASN A 71 9.04 -14.17 0.89
C ASN A 71 9.97 -15.15 1.62
N TYR A 72 11.29 -15.08 1.42
CA TYR A 72 12.23 -15.94 2.12
C TYR A 72 12.28 -15.63 3.61
N ALA A 73 12.30 -14.36 4.00
CA ALA A 73 12.26 -13.94 5.39
C ALA A 73 10.99 -14.42 6.11
N ALA A 74 9.84 -14.33 5.43
CA ALA A 74 8.56 -14.78 5.97
C ALA A 74 8.50 -16.30 6.07
N MET A 75 9.04 -17.01 5.09
CA MET A 75 9.10 -18.48 5.10
C MET A 75 9.95 -19.00 6.25
N ASP A 76 11.13 -18.41 6.50
CA ASP A 76 12.00 -18.75 7.63
C ASP A 76 11.30 -18.46 8.98
N ALA A 77 10.69 -17.28 9.12
CA ALA A 77 9.94 -16.92 10.31
C ALA A 77 8.77 -17.88 10.59
N LEU A 78 8.03 -18.29 9.56
CA LEU A 78 6.94 -19.26 9.68
C LEU A 78 7.44 -20.67 9.97
N GLN A 79 8.59 -21.06 9.42
CA GLN A 79 9.23 -22.33 9.75
C GLN A 79 9.61 -22.38 11.23
N GLN A 80 10.28 -21.35 11.74
CA GLN A 80 10.65 -21.25 13.15
C GLN A 80 9.41 -21.21 14.06
N MET A 81 8.32 -20.56 13.62
CA MET A 81 7.04 -20.58 14.35
C MET A 81 6.47 -22.01 14.44
N GLY A 82 6.64 -22.82 13.39
CA GLY A 82 6.21 -24.21 13.36
C GLY A 82 7.10 -25.14 14.18
N GLU A 83 8.41 -24.88 14.24
CA GLU A 83 9.37 -25.66 15.00
C GLU A 83 9.30 -25.36 16.51
N THR A 84 9.18 -24.07 16.87
CA THR A 84 9.18 -23.59 18.25
C THR A 84 8.05 -22.60 18.50
N PRO A 85 6.77 -23.06 18.52
CA PRO A 85 5.65 -22.18 18.83
C PRO A 85 5.68 -21.75 20.29
N VAL A 86 5.34 -20.48 20.54
CA VAL A 86 5.16 -19.96 21.90
C VAL A 86 3.87 -20.50 22.47
N ILE A 87 3.96 -21.29 23.54
CA ILE A 87 2.83 -21.94 24.21
C ILE A 87 2.34 -21.17 25.44
N ASP A 88 3.21 -20.37 26.05
CA ASP A 88 2.92 -19.57 27.24
C ASP A 88 3.46 -18.14 27.02
N PRO A 89 2.67 -17.27 26.39
CA PRO A 89 3.11 -15.93 26.02
C PRO A 89 3.15 -14.97 27.23
N ASP A 90 4.24 -14.21 27.35
CA ASP A 90 4.37 -13.15 28.35
C ASP A 90 3.41 -11.98 28.06
N PRO A 91 2.53 -11.59 29.00
CA PRO A 91 1.67 -10.42 28.87
C PRO A 91 2.42 -9.10 28.63
N GLY A 92 3.67 -8.98 29.08
CA GLY A 92 4.52 -7.81 28.87
C GLY A 92 5.22 -7.77 27.52
N SER A 93 5.10 -8.81 26.71
CA SER A 93 5.79 -8.90 25.42
C SER A 93 5.22 -7.93 24.39
N GLN A 94 6.08 -7.39 23.54
CA GLN A 94 5.70 -6.54 22.39
C GLN A 94 4.83 -7.27 21.35
N TYR A 95 4.76 -8.60 21.39
CA TYR A 95 3.94 -9.40 20.48
C TYR A 95 2.54 -9.69 21.03
N ASN A 96 2.25 -9.23 22.26
CA ASN A 96 0.93 -9.38 22.86
C ASN A 96 -0.12 -8.62 22.03
N PRO A 97 -1.17 -9.30 21.52
CA PRO A 97 -2.26 -8.67 20.77
C PRO A 97 -3.10 -7.69 21.61
N GLY A 98 -2.92 -7.68 22.93
CA GLY A 98 -3.71 -6.87 23.87
C GLY A 98 -5.02 -7.55 24.24
N GLY A 99 -5.60 -7.14 25.37
CA GLY A 99 -6.78 -7.77 25.95
C GLY A 99 -6.48 -8.54 27.24
N GLY A 100 -7.53 -8.97 27.94
CA GLY A 100 -7.40 -9.63 29.26
C GLY A 100 -6.81 -11.05 29.19
N GLN A 101 -7.18 -11.82 28.18
CA GLN A 101 -6.65 -13.16 27.92
C GLN A 101 -5.88 -13.14 26.60
N ILE A 102 -4.66 -13.66 26.60
CA ILE A 102 -3.79 -13.66 25.41
C ILE A 102 -4.23 -14.78 24.47
N ASP A 103 -4.59 -14.41 23.24
CA ASP A 103 -4.72 -15.38 22.16
C ASP A 103 -3.32 -15.82 21.70
N VAL A 104 -2.98 -17.07 22.01
CA VAL A 104 -1.69 -17.69 21.69
C VAL A 104 -1.46 -17.78 20.17
N ALA A 105 -2.51 -17.99 19.38
CA ALA A 105 -2.38 -18.05 17.92
C ALA A 105 -2.06 -16.68 17.35
N GLU A 106 -2.72 -15.64 17.86
CA GLU A 106 -2.46 -14.26 17.43
C GLU A 106 -1.09 -13.76 17.92
N PHE A 107 -0.67 -14.15 19.12
CA PHE A 107 0.68 -13.89 19.63
C PHE A 107 1.75 -14.47 18.69
N ASN A 108 1.65 -15.76 18.34
CA ASN A 108 2.61 -16.42 17.45
C ASN A 108 2.64 -15.78 16.06
N LYS A 109 1.49 -15.32 15.56
CA LYS A 109 1.41 -14.57 14.30
C LYS A 109 2.14 -13.22 14.39
N ASN A 110 1.99 -12.50 15.49
CA ASN A 110 2.69 -11.23 15.70
C ASN A 110 4.20 -11.43 15.89
N TRP A 111 4.59 -12.48 16.60
CA TRP A 111 5.98 -12.92 16.73
C TRP A 111 6.58 -13.25 15.36
N ALA A 112 5.91 -14.04 14.53
CA ALA A 112 6.38 -14.40 13.19
C ALA A 112 6.51 -13.17 12.27
N LYS A 113 5.60 -12.20 12.36
CA LYS A 113 5.74 -10.90 11.67
C LYS A 113 6.97 -10.14 12.14
N GLY A 114 7.21 -10.09 13.45
CA GLY A 114 8.41 -9.46 14.01
C GLY A 114 9.70 -10.12 13.51
N MET A 115 9.72 -11.45 13.47
CA MET A 115 10.85 -12.21 12.97
C MET A 115 11.07 -12.02 11.46
N THR A 116 10.00 -11.97 10.67
CA THR A 116 10.05 -11.63 9.24
C THR A 116 10.74 -10.28 9.03
N MET A 117 10.36 -9.26 9.82
CA MET A 117 10.95 -7.93 9.73
C MET A 117 12.42 -7.92 10.17
N HIS A 118 12.78 -8.70 11.19
CA HIS A 118 14.17 -8.84 11.61
C HIS A 118 15.04 -9.43 10.49
N HIS A 119 14.62 -10.53 9.86
CA HIS A 119 15.35 -11.14 8.74
C HIS A 119 15.42 -10.21 7.53
N LEU A 120 14.33 -9.54 7.19
CA LEU A 120 14.30 -8.56 6.10
C LEU A 120 15.25 -7.38 6.37
N ASN A 121 15.31 -6.89 7.60
CA ASN A 121 16.19 -5.79 7.97
C ASN A 121 17.66 -6.18 7.80
N ASN A 122 18.05 -7.38 8.23
CA ASN A 122 19.40 -7.89 8.03
C ASN A 122 19.76 -7.99 6.52
N TYR A 123 18.81 -8.41 5.69
CA TYR A 123 18.99 -8.45 4.24
C TYR A 123 19.17 -7.03 3.65
N ILE A 124 18.36 -6.06 4.08
CA ILE A 124 18.45 -4.69 3.58
C ILE A 124 19.77 -4.04 3.99
N GLU A 125 20.17 -4.21 5.26
CA GLU A 125 21.42 -3.67 5.78
C GLU A 125 22.62 -4.23 5.00
N SER A 126 22.69 -5.54 4.83
CA SER A 126 23.79 -6.21 4.12
C SER A 126 23.92 -5.82 2.64
N ASN A 127 22.80 -5.59 1.94
CA ASN A 127 22.83 -5.33 0.49
C ASN A 127 22.84 -3.84 0.11
N PHE A 128 22.17 -2.98 0.89
CA PHE A 128 21.91 -1.59 0.50
C PHE A 128 22.57 -0.55 1.40
N MET A 129 22.86 -0.87 2.67
CA MET A 129 23.41 0.12 3.61
C MET A 129 24.94 0.13 3.65
N TYR A 130 25.58 -1.03 3.57
CA TYR A 130 27.04 -1.13 3.68
C TYR A 130 27.81 -0.90 2.37
N ASN A 131 27.13 -0.76 1.23
CA ASN A 131 27.76 -0.62 -0.09
C ASN A 131 27.91 0.84 -0.57
N ARG A 132 27.87 1.83 0.35
CA ARG A 132 27.81 3.25 -0.04
C ARG A 132 29.17 3.91 -0.29
N PHE A 133 30.30 3.26 0.04
CA PHE A 133 31.64 3.81 -0.21
C PHE A 133 32.69 2.69 -0.36
N ASP A 134 32.90 2.23 -1.59
CA ASP A 134 34.19 1.77 -2.11
C ASP A 134 34.26 2.10 -3.62
#